data_AF-A0A815XSR5-F1
#
_entry.id   AF-A0A815XSR5-F1
#
_cell.length_a   1.000
_cell.length_b   1.000
_cell.length_c   1.000
_cell.angle_alpha   90.00
_cell.angle_beta   90.00
_cell.angle_gamma   90.00
#
_symmetry.space_group_name_H-M   'P 1'
#
loop_
_entity.id
_entity.type
_entity.pdbx_description
1 polymer ?
#
loop_
_entity_poly.entity_id
_entity_poly.type
_entity_poly.pdbx_seq_one_letter_code
_entity_poly.pdbx_strand_id
1 'polypeptide(L)' 'MKLKSSITFEHIWCFQLDLVYNKEKTLRCCSLTDNEWLIADHEKCRLIHISKDGNMKRMLTYNDIP' A
#
# COMPACT_ATOMS: atom_id res chain seq x y z
N MET A 1 -3.67 -3.98 -16.38
CA MET A 1 -2.58 -3.08 -15.92
C MET A 1 -1.30 -3.92 -15.82
N LYS A 2 -0.34 -3.75 -16.73
CA LYS A 2 0.91 -4.55 -16.79
C LYS A 2 1.96 -3.91 -15.89
N LEU A 3 2.43 -4.66 -14.89
CA LEU A 3 3.45 -4.27 -13.89
C LEU A 3 4.88 -4.20 -14.47
N LYS A 4 5.11 -3.41 -15.54
CA LYS A 4 6.41 -3.44 -16.26
C LYS A 4 7.00 -2.06 -16.60
N SER A 5 6.55 -0.98 -15.96
CA SER A 5 7.18 0.33 -16.14
C SER A 5 7.95 0.71 -14.89
N SER A 6 9.25 0.96 -15.05
CA SER A 6 10.14 1.53 -14.02
C SER A 6 9.57 2.81 -13.44
N ILE A 7 8.84 3.60 -14.25
CA ILE A 7 8.19 4.85 -13.85
C ILE A 7 7.04 4.59 -12.85
N THR A 8 6.27 3.52 -13.03
CA THR A 8 5.21 3.14 -12.08
C THR A 8 5.80 2.61 -10.78
N PHE A 9 6.94 1.91 -10.87
CA PHE A 9 7.73 1.53 -9.71
C PHE A 9 8.27 2.77 -8.99
N GLU A 10 8.89 3.73 -9.68
CA GLU A 10 9.38 4.98 -9.09
C GLU A 10 8.30 5.72 -8.30
N HIS A 11 7.06 5.79 -8.79
CA HIS A 11 5.97 6.40 -8.03
C HIS A 11 5.56 5.62 -6.78
N ILE A 12 5.67 4.28 -6.77
CA ILE A 12 5.49 3.46 -5.56
C ILE A 12 6.64 3.69 -4.57
N TRP A 13 7.86 3.86 -5.06
CA TRP A 13 9.07 4.08 -4.25
C TRP A 13 9.23 5.54 -3.77
N CYS A 14 8.61 6.50 -4.46
CA CYS A 14 8.50 7.90 -4.03
C CYS A 14 7.46 8.10 -2.92
N PHE A 15 6.68 7.08 -2.58
CA PHE A 15 5.99 7.09 -1.29
C PHE A 15 7.05 6.99 -0.21
N GLN A 16 7.25 8.10 0.51
CA GLN A 16 7.71 8.04 1.89
C GLN A 16 6.66 7.28 2.70
N LEU A 17 6.62 5.95 2.54
CA LEU A 17 6.27 5.08 3.64
C LEU A 17 7.17 5.55 4.78
N ASP A 18 6.61 5.87 5.94
CA ASP A 18 7.41 6.10 7.15
C ASP A 18 8.32 4.87 7.36
N LEU A 19 9.52 4.94 6.79
CA LEU A 19 10.49 3.85 6.67
C LEU A 19 11.28 3.68 7.97
N VAL A 20 10.87 4.38 9.04
CA VAL A 20 11.13 3.84 10.37
C VAL A 20 10.22 2.61 10.48
N TYR A 21 10.78 1.45 10.17
CA TYR A 21 10.17 0.15 10.39
C TYR A 21 9.86 0.00 11.89
N ASN A 22 8.71 0.51 12.31
CA ASN A 22 8.18 0.28 13.63
C ASN A 22 7.36 -1.01 13.58
N LYS A 23 7.89 -2.08 14.19
CA LYS A 23 7.21 -3.37 14.33
C LYS A 23 5.87 -3.27 15.06
N GLU A 24 5.65 -2.20 15.83
CA GLU A 24 4.39 -1.97 16.56
C GLU A 24 3.31 -1.33 15.68
N LYS A 25 3.65 -0.74 14.53
CA LYS A 25 2.65 -0.19 13.60
C LYS A 25 2.14 -1.30 12.67
N THR A 26 1.05 -1.95 13.09
CA THR A 26 0.36 -3.01 12.33
C THR A 26 -0.27 -2.50 11.02
N LEU A 27 -0.68 -1.24 11.00
CA LEU A 27 -1.25 -0.57 9.82
C LEU A 27 -0.34 0.56 9.34
N ARG A 28 -0.10 0.58 8.03
CA ARG A 28 0.52 1.71 7.32
C ARG A 28 -0.41 2.15 6.22
N CYS A 29 -0.47 3.44 5.93
CA CYS A 29 -1.26 3.96 4.83
C CYS A 29 -0.47 4.95 4.00
N CYS A 30 -0.80 5.04 2.71
CA CYS A 30 -0.33 6.09 1.84
C CYS A 30 -1.45 6.55 0.90
N SER A 31 -1.45 7.85 0.57
CA SER A 31 -2.43 8.45 -0.33
C SER A 31 -2.01 8.26 -1.79
N LEU A 32 -2.76 7.51 -2.56
CA LEU A 32 -2.55 7.40 -4.01
C LEU A 32 -3.06 8.66 -4.75
N THR A 33 -2.86 8.70 -6.06
CA THR A 33 -3.51 9.70 -6.93
C THR A 33 -5.03 9.66 -6.77
N ASP A 34 -5.70 10.76 -7.11
CA ASP A 34 -7.17 10.89 -7.09
C ASP A 34 -7.81 10.72 -5.69
N ASN A 35 -7.09 11.09 -4.63
CA ASN A 35 -7.53 10.98 -3.22
C ASN A 35 -7.84 9.55 -2.77
N GLU A 36 -7.25 8.56 -3.42
CA GLU A 36 -7.37 7.16 -3.02
C GLU A 36 -6.32 6.80 -1.98
N TRP A 37 -6.47 5.65 -1.33
CA TRP A 37 -5.55 5.21 -0.28
C TRP A 37 -5.13 3.76 -0.46
N LEU A 38 -3.87 3.48 -0.20
CA LEU A 38 -3.35 2.13 -0.04
C LEU A 38 -3.03 1.91 1.44
N ILE A 39 -3.59 0.88 2.02
CA ILE A 39 -3.36 0.46 3.41
C ILE A 39 -2.62 -0.86 3.39
N ALA A 40 -1.46 -0.92 4.03
CA ALA A 40 -0.76 -2.15 4.34
C ALA A 40 -1.10 -2.58 5.77
N ASP A 41 -1.71 -3.76 5.90
CA ASP A 41 -2.02 -4.43 7.14
C ASP A 41 -1.07 -5.61 7.29
N HIS A 42 -0.03 -5.39 8.09
CA HIS A 42 1.05 -6.36 8.30
C HIS A 42 0.59 -7.54 9.15
N GLU A 43 -0.27 -7.30 10.15
CA GLU A 43 -0.81 -8.36 11.01
C GLU A 43 -1.55 -9.43 10.19
N LYS A 44 -2.32 -8.98 9.20
CA LYS A 44 -3.09 -9.88 8.31
C LYS A 44 -2.41 -10.14 6.97
N CYS A 45 -1.15 -9.72 6.82
CA CYS A 45 -0.36 -9.85 5.60
C CYS A 45 -1.18 -9.48 4.34
N ARG A 46 -1.78 -8.28 4.33
CA ARG A 46 -2.63 -7.82 3.23
C ARG A 46 -2.45 -6.35 2.88
N LEU A 47 -2.72 -6.04 1.63
CA LEU A 47 -2.79 -4.70 1.05
C LEU A 47 -4.24 -4.41 0.70
N ILE A 48 -4.73 -3.23 1.06
CA ILE A 48 -6.10 -2.80 0.87
C ILE A 48 -6.12 -1.49 0.11
N HIS A 49 -6.80 -1.46 -1.03
CA HIS A 49 -7.01 -0.25 -1.81
C HIS A 49 -8.38 0.33 -1.49
N ILE A 50 -8.39 1.56 -0.98
CA ILE A 50 -9.58 2.32 -0.62
C ILE A 50 -9.78 3.45 -1.66
N SER A 51 -11.01 3.61 -2.15
CA SER A 51 -11.38 4.70 -3.05
C SER A 51 -11.41 6.04 -2.32
N LYS A 52 -11.47 7.13 -3.08
CA LYS A 52 -11.71 8.48 -2.56
C LYS A 52 -12.97 8.63 -1.71
N ASP A 53 -13.96 7.76 -1.93
CA ASP A 53 -15.23 7.75 -1.20
C ASP A 53 -15.16 6.86 0.07
N GLY A 54 -13.99 6.33 0.40
CA GLY A 54 -13.79 5.46 1.56
C GLY A 54 -14.16 3.99 1.33
N ASN A 55 -14.50 3.59 0.11
CA ASN A 55 -14.93 2.22 -0.20
C ASN A 55 -13.73 1.31 -0.52
N MET A 56 -13.75 0.07 -0.03
CA MET A 56 -12.72 -0.91 -0.41
C MET A 56 -12.90 -1.34 -1.87
N LYS A 57 -11.94 -0.97 -2.72
CA LYS A 57 -11.90 -1.36 -4.12
C LYS A 57 -11.34 -2.76 -4.32
N ARG A 58 -10.27 -3.05 -3.59
CA ARG A 58 -9.52 -4.30 -3.73
C ARG A 58 -8.77 -4.64 -2.46
N MET A 59 -8.58 -5.92 -2.25
CA MET A 59 -7.70 -6.45 -1.23
C MET A 59 -6.81 -7.52 -1.86
N LEU A 60 -5.52 -7.52 -1.50
CA LEU A 60 -4.54 -8.50 -1.91
C LEU A 60 -3.85 -9.04 -0.66
N THR A 61 -3.83 -10.36 -0.48
CA THR A 61 -3.02 -10.99 0.56
C THR A 61 -1.62 -11.27 0.01
N TYR A 62 -0.62 -11.22 0.88
CA TYR A 62 0.74 -11.62 0.58
C TYR A 62 1.22 -12.58 1.67
N ASN A 63 2.24 -13.36 1.37
CA ASN A 63 2.92 -14.14 2.38
C ASN A 63 3.94 -13.21 3.05
N ASP A 64 4.05 -13.26 4.36
CA ASP A 64 5.15 -12.62 5.07
C ASP A 64 6.42 -13.40 4.72
N ILE A 65 7.17 -12.89 3.74
CA ILE A 65 8.46 -13.46 3.34
C ILE A 65 9.52 -12.54 3.96
N PRO A 66 10.30 -13.04 4.93
CA PRO A 66 11.41 -12.30 5.56
C PRO A 66 12.46 -11.79 4.57
#